data_AF-A0A6G3WQF7-F1
#
_entry.id   AF-A0A6G3WQF7-F1
#
_cell.length_a   1.000
_cell.length_b   1.000
_cell.length_c   1.000
_cell.angle_alpha   90.00
_cell.angle_beta   90.00
_cell.angle_gamma   90.00
#
_symmetry.space_group_name_H-M   'P 1'
#
loop_
_entity.id
_entity.type
_entity.pdbx_description
1 polymer ?
#
loop_
_entity_poly.entity_id
_entity_poly.type
_entity_poly.pdbx_seq_one_letter_code
_entity_poly.pdbx_strand_id
1 'polypeptide(L)'
;GAKVVKHGNRAASSASGSSDVLEKLGVNLELTPQRVVEVAEAAGITFCFAVKFHPALRYAAKARKELGAQTTFNILGPLTNPAQVRAQAVGVADARMAPIVAGVLADRGNSALVFRGDDGLDELTTTATSRVWVVRDGAVREEAFDPRDVGLPIVPVEALRGADASYNADVARRLLDGEGGAVREAVLLNSAAALVALDPGPGTLTEQLAAKMLVAAGAIDSGAAKRALERWVAAS
;
A
#
# COMPACT_ATOMS: atom_id res chain seq x y z
N GLY A 1 6.04 -13.93 2.79
CA GLY A 1 6.87 -14.52 1.74
C GLY A 1 7.69 -13.44 1.07
N ALA A 2 7.03 -12.49 0.42
CA ALA A 2 7.67 -11.26 -0.06
C ALA A 2 8.31 -10.45 1.09
N LYS A 3 9.47 -9.85 0.81
CA LYS A 3 10.10 -8.86 1.69
C LYS A 3 9.47 -7.48 1.41
N VAL A 4 8.97 -6.81 2.43
CA VAL A 4 8.24 -5.54 2.28
C VAL A 4 8.97 -4.40 2.97
N VAL A 5 9.30 -3.34 2.22
CA VAL A 5 9.81 -2.09 2.80
C VAL A 5 8.78 -1.00 2.56
N LYS A 6 7.93 -0.77 3.55
CA LYS A 6 6.85 0.22 3.45
C LYS A 6 7.42 1.61 3.72
N HIS A 7 7.23 2.54 2.79
CA HIS A 7 7.44 3.96 3.05
C HIS A 7 6.11 4.61 3.46
N GLY A 8 6.15 5.51 4.45
CA GLY A 8 4.95 6.18 4.93
C GLY A 8 5.24 7.34 5.88
N ASN A 9 4.19 8.08 6.20
CA ASN A 9 4.22 9.21 7.12
C ASN A 9 2.97 9.17 8.03
N ARG A 10 2.93 10.03 9.05
CA ARG A 10 1.71 10.27 9.84
C ARG A 10 0.60 10.85 8.96
N ALA A 11 -0.65 10.65 9.39
CA ALA A 11 -1.81 11.19 8.72
C ALA A 11 -1.67 12.70 8.49
N ALA A 12 -1.96 13.16 7.27
CA ALA A 12 -2.05 14.58 6.96
C ALA A 12 -3.52 15.09 6.98
N SER A 13 -4.47 14.22 6.65
CA SER A 13 -5.89 14.58 6.49
C SER A 13 -6.90 13.49 6.93
N SER A 14 -6.46 12.26 7.19
CA SER A 14 -7.33 11.17 7.69
C SER A 14 -7.38 11.14 9.21
N ALA A 15 -8.43 10.52 9.77
CA ALA A 15 -8.58 10.31 11.22
C ALA A 15 -7.48 9.41 11.81
N SER A 16 -6.87 8.55 10.99
CA SER A 16 -5.71 7.74 11.34
C SER A 16 -4.92 7.41 10.08
N GLY A 17 -3.58 7.47 10.17
CA GLY A 17 -2.67 7.05 9.11
C GLY A 17 -2.14 5.65 9.38
N SER A 18 -1.48 5.06 8.38
CA SER A 18 -0.85 3.73 8.52
C SER A 18 0.13 3.66 9.70
N SER A 19 0.91 4.72 9.96
CA SER A 19 1.83 4.75 11.10
C SER A 19 1.11 4.69 12.44
N ASP A 20 -0.01 5.39 12.59
CA ASP A 20 -0.74 5.46 13.86
C ASP A 20 -1.40 4.10 14.17
N VAL A 21 -1.88 3.41 13.14
CA VAL A 21 -2.38 2.02 13.26
C VAL A 21 -1.25 1.06 13.62
N LEU A 22 -0.09 1.17 12.97
CA LEU A 22 1.07 0.31 13.26
C LEU A 22 1.58 0.48 14.70
N GLU A 23 1.63 1.71 15.22
CA GLU A 23 1.94 1.98 16.63
C GLU A 23 0.93 1.28 17.56
N LYS A 24 -0.36 1.34 17.24
CA LYS A 24 -1.42 0.65 18.00
C LYS A 24 -1.35 -0.87 17.92
N LEU A 25 -0.79 -1.41 16.84
CA LEU A 25 -0.50 -2.84 16.69
C LEU A 25 0.78 -3.27 17.42
N GLY A 26 1.54 -2.34 17.99
CA GLY A 26 2.74 -2.59 18.79
C GLY A 26 4.05 -2.45 18.02
N VAL A 27 4.02 -2.02 16.76
CA VAL A 27 5.25 -1.83 15.97
C VAL A 27 5.98 -0.57 16.44
N ASN A 28 7.24 -0.71 16.81
CA ASN A 28 8.08 0.44 17.14
C ASN A 28 8.54 1.15 15.84
N LEU A 29 7.99 2.34 15.59
CA LEU A 29 8.39 3.19 14.46
C LEU A 29 9.56 4.13 14.80
N GLU A 30 9.98 4.15 16.07
CA GLU A 30 11.04 5.02 16.56
C GLU A 30 12.45 4.44 16.36
N LEU A 31 12.64 3.70 15.26
CA LEU A 31 13.90 3.07 14.89
C LEU A 31 14.93 4.03 14.27
N THR A 32 16.21 3.70 14.43
CA THR A 32 17.30 4.29 13.63
C THR A 32 17.31 3.70 12.23
N PRO A 33 17.88 4.38 11.21
CA PRO A 33 17.98 3.83 9.86
C PRO A 33 18.67 2.46 9.80
N GLN A 34 19.71 2.26 10.61
CA GLN A 34 20.40 0.96 10.73
C GLN A 34 19.45 -0.12 11.25
N ARG A 35 18.67 0.19 12.30
CA ARG A 35 17.75 -0.79 12.87
C ARG A 35 16.59 -1.13 11.94
N VAL A 36 16.14 -0.18 11.11
CA VAL A 36 15.14 -0.43 10.06
C VAL A 36 15.59 -1.53 9.09
N VAL A 37 16.87 -1.55 8.71
CA VAL A 37 17.45 -2.59 7.83
C VAL A 37 17.46 -3.95 8.54
N GLU A 38 17.93 -3.99 9.77
CA GLU A 38 17.98 -5.23 10.57
C GLU A 38 16.58 -5.85 10.77
N VAL A 39 15.57 -5.01 11.02
CA VAL A 39 14.17 -5.44 11.11
C VAL A 39 13.65 -5.99 9.79
N ALA A 40 14.01 -5.37 8.65
CA ALA A 40 13.62 -5.88 7.33
C ALA A 40 14.18 -7.28 7.06
N GLU A 41 15.42 -7.55 7.48
CA GLU A 41 16.03 -8.88 7.36
C GLU A 41 15.41 -9.90 8.32
N ALA A 42 15.16 -9.52 9.58
CA ALA A 42 14.66 -10.43 10.61
C ALA A 42 13.17 -10.77 10.44
N ALA A 43 12.33 -9.78 10.13
CA ALA A 43 10.87 -9.95 10.07
C ALA A 43 10.35 -10.17 8.64
N GLY A 44 11.15 -9.83 7.62
CA GLY A 44 10.70 -9.78 6.22
C GLY A 44 9.81 -8.58 5.91
N ILE A 45 9.64 -7.65 6.86
CA ILE A 45 8.88 -6.41 6.69
C ILE A 45 9.50 -5.32 7.56
N THR A 46 9.50 -4.08 7.07
CA THR A 46 9.90 -2.90 7.85
C THR A 46 9.16 -1.64 7.38
N PHE A 47 9.27 -0.56 8.14
CA PHE A 47 8.68 0.74 7.83
C PHE A 47 9.73 1.84 7.82
N CYS A 48 9.92 2.45 6.66
CA CYS A 48 10.71 3.66 6.50
C CYS A 48 9.82 4.88 6.80
N PHE A 49 10.00 5.47 7.98
CA PHE A 49 9.25 6.66 8.36
C PHE A 49 9.81 7.91 7.65
N ALA A 50 9.00 8.55 6.82
CA ALA A 50 9.41 9.64 5.93
C ALA A 50 10.17 10.77 6.65
N VAL A 51 9.77 11.13 7.88
CA VAL A 51 10.44 12.19 8.66
C VAL A 51 11.90 11.86 8.99
N LYS A 52 12.25 10.58 9.11
CA LYS A 52 13.62 10.11 9.40
C LYS A 52 14.47 9.97 8.15
N PHE A 53 13.87 9.50 7.06
CA PHE A 53 14.59 9.22 5.81
C PHE A 53 14.63 10.42 4.84
N HIS A 54 13.81 11.44 5.08
CA HIS A 54 13.80 12.67 4.29
C HIS A 54 13.89 13.93 5.17
N PRO A 55 14.93 14.06 6.02
CA PRO A 55 15.02 15.15 7.00
C PRO A 55 15.08 16.53 6.33
N ALA A 56 15.58 16.62 5.09
CA ALA A 56 15.62 17.85 4.32
C ALA A 56 14.22 18.39 3.94
N LEU A 57 13.18 17.54 3.91
CA LEU A 57 11.82 18.00 3.62
C LEU A 57 11.27 18.96 4.70
N ARG A 58 11.89 19.04 5.88
CA ARG A 58 11.57 20.05 6.91
C ARG A 58 11.67 21.48 6.38
N TYR A 59 12.57 21.76 5.44
CA TYR A 59 12.74 23.09 4.86
C TYR A 59 11.55 23.49 3.98
N ALA A 60 10.83 22.52 3.41
CA ALA A 60 9.60 22.74 2.66
C ALA A 60 8.33 22.70 3.53
N ALA A 61 8.41 22.17 4.75
CA ALA A 61 7.23 21.89 5.58
C ALA A 61 6.41 23.14 5.91
N LYS A 62 7.07 24.26 6.24
CA LYS A 62 6.39 25.53 6.56
C LYS A 62 5.62 26.07 5.35
N ALA A 63 6.28 26.18 4.19
CA ALA A 63 5.66 26.67 2.96
C ALA A 63 4.47 25.78 2.54
N ARG A 64 4.61 24.45 2.65
CA ARG A 64 3.51 23.52 2.36
C ARG A 64 2.31 23.73 3.28
N LYS A 65 2.55 23.94 4.57
CA LYS A 65 1.49 24.19 5.55
C LYS A 65 0.77 25.52 5.28
N GLU A 66 1.52 26.58 4.95
CA GLU A 66 0.96 27.90 4.65
C GLU A 66 0.17 27.91 3.34
N LEU A 67 0.60 27.16 2.32
CA LEU A 67 -0.13 27.02 1.06
C LEU A 67 -1.48 26.31 1.25
N GLY A 68 -1.57 25.34 2.16
CA GLY A 68 -2.82 24.61 2.46
C GLY A 68 -3.44 23.83 1.30
N ALA A 69 -2.75 23.75 0.14
CA ALA A 69 -3.22 23.11 -1.08
C ALA A 69 -2.32 21.95 -1.50
N GLN A 70 -2.88 21.00 -2.25
CA GLN A 70 -2.10 19.92 -2.85
C GLN A 70 -1.12 20.48 -3.90
N THR A 71 0.11 19.98 -3.87
CA THR A 71 1.18 20.34 -4.82
C THR A 71 1.90 19.08 -5.28
N THR A 72 2.90 19.21 -6.15
CA THR A 72 3.75 18.08 -6.56
C THR A 72 4.37 17.35 -5.36
N PHE A 73 4.58 18.00 -4.20
CA PHE A 73 5.07 17.32 -2.99
C PHE A 73 4.13 16.22 -2.48
N ASN A 74 2.84 16.26 -2.83
CA ASN A 74 1.87 15.23 -2.43
C ASN A 74 2.06 13.93 -3.20
N ILE A 75 2.66 13.96 -4.40
CA ILE A 75 2.90 12.76 -5.21
C ILE A 75 4.28 12.14 -5.02
N LEU A 76 5.18 12.81 -4.30
CA LEU A 76 6.56 12.33 -4.14
C LEU A 76 6.67 11.11 -3.22
N GLY A 77 5.74 10.93 -2.27
CA GLY A 77 5.83 9.88 -1.26
C GLY A 77 6.08 8.48 -1.83
N PRO A 78 5.27 7.99 -2.78
CA PRO A 78 5.51 6.70 -3.44
C PRO A 78 6.79 6.65 -4.27
N LEU A 79 7.27 7.80 -4.75
CA LEU A 79 8.45 7.90 -5.63
C LEU A 79 9.77 8.02 -4.87
N THR A 80 9.74 8.16 -3.54
CA THR A 80 10.95 8.42 -2.73
C THR A 80 11.22 7.36 -1.66
N ASN A 81 10.71 6.13 -1.82
CA ASN A 81 11.05 5.06 -0.88
C ASN A 81 12.59 4.92 -0.76
N PRO A 82 13.19 5.14 0.42
CA PRO A 82 14.65 5.20 0.58
C PRO A 82 15.33 3.86 0.31
N ALA A 83 14.60 2.75 0.37
CA ALA A 83 15.11 1.42 0.02
C ALA A 83 15.13 1.14 -1.49
N GLN A 84 14.68 2.08 -2.33
CA GLN A 84 14.70 1.99 -3.79
C GLN A 84 14.11 0.67 -4.33
N VAL A 85 12.98 0.26 -3.74
CA VAL A 85 12.29 -0.99 -4.10
C VAL A 85 12.00 -1.03 -5.62
N ARG A 86 12.22 -2.19 -6.24
CA ARG A 86 12.04 -2.39 -7.69
C ARG A 86 10.61 -2.77 -8.07
N ALA A 87 9.82 -3.25 -7.10
CA ALA A 87 8.43 -3.64 -7.26
C ALA A 87 7.50 -2.83 -6.34
N GLN A 88 6.43 -2.24 -6.87
CA GLN A 88 5.54 -1.36 -6.09
C GLN A 88 4.06 -1.45 -6.51
N ALA A 89 3.15 -1.45 -5.53
CA ALA A 89 1.75 -1.12 -5.73
C ALA A 89 1.52 0.30 -5.21
N VAL A 90 0.98 1.19 -6.05
CA VAL A 90 0.93 2.63 -5.77
C VAL A 90 -0.46 3.19 -6.04
N GLY A 91 -1.11 3.60 -4.96
CA GLY A 91 -2.29 4.45 -5.01
C GLY A 91 -1.99 5.88 -5.42
N VAL A 92 -2.81 6.46 -6.29
CA VAL A 92 -2.75 7.88 -6.63
C VAL A 92 -4.14 8.50 -6.66
N ALA A 93 -4.44 9.37 -5.69
CA ALA A 93 -5.76 10.00 -5.55
C ALA A 93 -6.12 10.97 -6.70
N ASP A 94 -5.14 11.69 -7.26
CA ASP A 94 -5.36 12.59 -8.40
C ASP A 94 -5.20 11.83 -9.72
N ALA A 95 -6.30 11.67 -10.46
CA ALA A 95 -6.34 10.97 -11.74
C ALA A 95 -5.34 11.53 -12.77
N ARG A 96 -5.03 12.83 -12.71
CA ARG A 96 -4.06 13.47 -13.62
C ARG A 96 -2.62 13.10 -13.30
N MET A 97 -2.35 12.75 -12.04
CA MET A 97 -1.01 12.42 -11.57
C MET A 97 -0.69 10.93 -11.71
N ALA A 98 -1.69 10.06 -11.73
CA ALA A 98 -1.50 8.62 -11.87
C ALA A 98 -0.66 8.22 -13.11
N PRO A 99 -0.93 8.71 -14.34
CA PRO A 99 -0.08 8.38 -15.50
C PRO A 99 1.33 8.96 -15.39
N ILE A 100 1.51 10.11 -14.73
CA ILE A 100 2.84 10.71 -14.50
C ILE A 100 3.66 9.85 -13.54
N VAL A 101 3.05 9.40 -12.44
CA VAL A 101 3.69 8.50 -11.47
C VAL A 101 4.09 7.18 -12.15
N ALA A 102 3.19 6.62 -12.97
CA ALA A 102 3.48 5.41 -13.74
C ALA A 102 4.66 5.59 -14.70
N GLY A 103 4.72 6.72 -15.42
CA GLY A 103 5.84 7.07 -16.31
C GLY A 103 7.18 7.17 -15.58
N VAL A 104 7.22 7.84 -14.42
CA VAL A 104 8.45 7.92 -13.61
C VAL A 104 8.93 6.55 -13.14
N LEU A 105 8.02 5.65 -12.79
CA LEU A 105 8.36 4.27 -12.42
C LEU A 105 8.85 3.47 -13.63
N ALA A 106 8.26 3.67 -14.80
CA ALA A 106 8.69 3.05 -16.05
C ALA A 106 10.12 3.46 -16.40
N ASP A 107 10.42 4.76 -16.38
CA ASP A 107 11.74 5.32 -16.66
C ASP A 107 12.84 4.78 -15.74
N ARG A 108 12.49 4.38 -14.51
CA ARG A 108 13.40 3.78 -13.52
C ARG A 108 13.59 2.28 -13.69
N GLY A 109 12.85 1.66 -14.61
CA GLY A 109 12.81 0.21 -14.83
C GLY A 109 12.17 -0.54 -13.65
N ASN A 110 11.21 0.08 -12.97
CA ASN A 110 10.44 -0.59 -11.92
C ASN A 110 9.36 -1.49 -12.52
N SER A 111 8.96 -2.52 -11.78
CA SER A 111 7.69 -3.22 -11.98
C SER A 111 6.66 -2.61 -11.03
N ALA A 112 5.54 -2.11 -11.54
CA ALA A 112 4.55 -1.47 -10.68
C ALA A 112 3.12 -1.65 -11.17
N LEU A 113 2.18 -1.62 -10.23
CA LEU A 113 0.79 -1.32 -10.51
C LEU A 113 0.47 0.02 -9.86
N VAL A 114 0.26 1.04 -10.68
CA VAL A 114 -0.28 2.32 -10.23
C VAL A 114 -1.77 2.28 -10.43
N PHE A 115 -2.57 2.71 -9.44
CA PHE A 115 -4.02 2.61 -9.54
C PHE A 115 -4.75 3.74 -8.83
N ARG A 116 -6.01 3.90 -9.24
CA ARG A 116 -6.98 4.79 -8.64
C ARG A 116 -8.37 4.20 -8.79
N GLY A 117 -9.14 4.16 -7.71
CA GLY A 117 -10.56 3.81 -7.77
C GLY A 117 -11.39 4.91 -8.45
N ASP A 118 -12.41 4.53 -9.20
CA ASP A 118 -13.35 5.49 -9.80
C ASP A 118 -14.25 6.17 -8.76
N ASP A 119 -14.27 5.66 -7.52
CA ASP A 119 -14.79 6.28 -6.30
C ASP A 119 -13.86 7.38 -5.72
N GLY A 120 -12.66 7.55 -6.28
CA GLY A 120 -11.67 8.55 -5.88
C GLY A 120 -10.65 8.06 -4.84
N LEU A 121 -10.74 6.79 -4.43
CA LEU A 121 -9.77 6.18 -3.53
C LEU A 121 -8.41 5.96 -4.20
N ASP A 122 -7.34 6.04 -3.42
CA ASP A 122 -5.99 5.66 -3.82
C ASP A 122 -5.71 4.17 -3.53
N GLU A 123 -6.74 3.33 -3.65
CA GLU A 123 -6.69 1.89 -3.54
C GLU A 123 -7.29 1.23 -4.80
N LEU A 124 -6.94 -0.04 -5.06
CA LEU A 124 -7.83 -0.87 -5.86
C LEU A 124 -9.10 -1.08 -5.04
N THR A 125 -10.18 -0.48 -5.49
CA THR A 125 -11.42 -0.41 -4.73
C THR A 125 -12.34 -1.61 -5.01
N THR A 126 -13.14 -1.96 -4.00
CA THR A 126 -14.28 -2.88 -4.12
C THR A 126 -15.62 -2.14 -4.15
N THR A 127 -15.62 -0.80 -4.16
CA THR A 127 -16.84 0.03 -4.16
C THR A 127 -17.24 0.53 -5.54
N ALA A 128 -16.31 0.49 -6.50
CA ALA A 128 -16.49 0.88 -7.89
C ALA A 128 -15.49 0.12 -8.79
N THR A 129 -15.41 0.49 -10.06
CA THR A 129 -14.29 0.13 -10.93
C THR A 129 -13.01 0.88 -10.55
N SER A 130 -11.86 0.45 -11.06
CA SER A 130 -10.58 1.14 -10.91
C SER A 130 -9.91 1.34 -12.26
N ARG A 131 -9.05 2.36 -12.35
CA ARG A 131 -8.05 2.49 -13.42
C ARG A 131 -6.71 1.99 -12.92
N VAL A 132 -6.02 1.20 -13.75
CA VAL A 132 -4.72 0.62 -13.44
C VAL A 132 -3.73 0.93 -14.56
N TRP A 133 -2.58 1.49 -14.20
CA TRP A 133 -1.43 1.66 -15.07
C TRP A 133 -0.39 0.61 -14.71
N VAL A 134 -0.30 -0.42 -15.55
CA VAL A 134 0.65 -1.52 -15.45
C VAL A 134 2.00 -1.04 -15.97
N VAL A 135 2.99 -0.99 -15.07
CA VAL A 135 4.36 -0.57 -15.38
C VAL A 135 5.25 -1.81 -15.43
N ARG A 136 5.78 -2.13 -16.62
CA ARG A 136 6.68 -3.28 -16.85
C ARG A 136 7.63 -2.97 -18.01
N ASP A 137 8.87 -3.44 -17.90
CA ASP A 137 9.88 -3.35 -18.98
C ASP A 137 10.04 -1.95 -19.58
N GLY A 138 9.96 -0.91 -18.74
CA GLY A 138 10.06 0.48 -19.17
C GLY A 138 8.84 1.03 -19.90
N ALA A 139 7.74 0.29 -19.97
CA ALA A 139 6.49 0.69 -20.59
C ALA A 139 5.35 0.82 -19.58
N VAL A 140 4.36 1.64 -19.94
CA VAL A 140 3.11 1.81 -19.19
C VAL A 140 1.94 1.36 -20.08
N ARG A 141 1.09 0.48 -19.54
CA ARG A 141 -0.17 0.07 -20.17
C ARG A 141 -1.33 0.41 -19.24
N GLU A 142 -2.28 1.19 -19.73
CA GLU A 142 -3.50 1.53 -18.98
C GLU A 142 -4.60 0.49 -19.26
N GLU A 143 -5.28 0.07 -18.20
CA GLU A 143 -6.43 -0.82 -18.25
C GLU A 143 -7.49 -0.39 -17.24
N ALA A 144 -8.76 -0.65 -17.56
CA ALA A 144 -9.83 -0.63 -16.58
C ALA A 144 -9.88 -1.97 -15.83
N PHE A 145 -10.27 -1.92 -14.56
CA PHE A 145 -10.42 -3.10 -13.71
C PHE A 145 -11.77 -3.04 -12.99
N ASP A 146 -12.53 -4.13 -13.08
CA ASP A 146 -13.76 -4.32 -12.31
C ASP A 146 -13.51 -5.39 -11.23
N PRO A 147 -13.72 -5.11 -9.94
CA PRO A 147 -13.55 -6.12 -8.89
C PRO A 147 -14.45 -7.36 -9.10
N ARG A 148 -15.55 -7.24 -9.85
CA ARG A 148 -16.41 -8.38 -10.20
C ARG A 148 -15.73 -9.39 -11.12
N ASP A 149 -14.73 -8.97 -11.90
CA ASP A 149 -13.97 -9.85 -12.79
C ASP A 149 -13.07 -10.82 -12.00
N VAL A 150 -12.79 -10.53 -10.72
CA VAL A 150 -12.11 -11.43 -9.78
C VAL A 150 -13.06 -12.02 -8.75
N GLY A 151 -14.37 -11.93 -8.97
CA GLY A 151 -15.41 -12.51 -8.13
C GLY A 151 -15.76 -11.71 -6.88
N LEU A 152 -15.32 -10.45 -6.75
CA LEU A 152 -15.68 -9.59 -5.63
C LEU A 152 -16.94 -8.77 -5.96
N PRO A 153 -17.98 -8.80 -5.10
CA PRO A 153 -19.14 -7.94 -5.30
C PRO A 153 -18.78 -6.47 -5.06
N ILE A 154 -19.53 -5.56 -5.69
CA ILE A 154 -19.45 -4.14 -5.35
C ILE A 154 -20.11 -3.93 -3.98
N VAL A 155 -19.38 -3.29 -3.06
CA VAL A 155 -19.85 -2.97 -1.70
C VAL A 155 -19.99 -1.45 -1.51
N PRO A 156 -20.89 -0.97 -0.63
CA PRO A 156 -20.94 0.46 -0.30
C PRO A 156 -19.65 0.90 0.39
N VAL A 157 -19.23 2.15 0.16
CA VAL A 157 -18.00 2.71 0.77
C VAL A 157 -18.03 2.68 2.30
N GLU A 158 -19.22 2.71 2.90
CA GLU A 158 -19.45 2.55 4.33
C GLU A 158 -18.90 1.22 4.88
N ALA A 159 -18.86 0.17 4.07
CA ALA A 159 -18.31 -1.13 4.46
C ALA A 159 -16.78 -1.12 4.65
N LEU A 160 -16.10 -0.10 4.11
CA LEU A 160 -14.66 0.12 4.23
C LEU A 160 -14.32 1.26 5.20
N ARG A 161 -15.32 1.84 5.86
CA ARG A 161 -15.14 3.04 6.69
C ARG A 161 -14.29 2.73 7.92
N GLY A 162 -13.09 3.31 7.94
CA GLY A 162 -12.25 3.38 9.13
C GLY A 162 -12.71 4.44 10.13
N ALA A 163 -12.08 4.45 11.30
CA ALA A 163 -12.26 5.48 12.33
C ALA A 163 -10.90 5.88 12.92
N ASP A 164 -10.78 5.97 14.24
CA ASP A 164 -9.50 6.26 14.91
C ASP A 164 -8.49 5.10 14.82
N ALA A 165 -7.26 5.36 15.25
CA ALA A 165 -6.17 4.40 15.20
C ALA A 165 -6.43 3.12 16.02
N SER A 166 -7.15 3.20 17.14
CA SER A 166 -7.45 2.03 17.97
C SER A 166 -8.49 1.15 17.30
N TYR A 167 -9.56 1.76 16.76
CA TYR A 167 -10.57 1.05 15.97
C TYR A 167 -9.93 0.37 14.74
N ASN A 168 -9.11 1.09 13.98
CA ASN A 168 -8.47 0.53 12.79
C ASN A 168 -7.46 -0.57 13.13
N ALA A 169 -6.77 -0.48 14.28
CA ALA A 169 -5.93 -1.57 14.77
C ALA A 169 -6.74 -2.81 15.15
N ASP A 170 -7.92 -2.65 15.74
CA ASP A 170 -8.81 -3.77 16.05
C ASP A 170 -9.37 -4.41 14.78
N VAL A 171 -9.74 -3.62 13.77
CA VAL A 171 -10.10 -4.12 12.43
C VAL A 171 -8.95 -4.96 11.85
N ALA A 172 -7.71 -4.45 11.91
CA ALA A 172 -6.55 -5.18 11.43
C ALA A 172 -6.31 -6.49 12.20
N ARG A 173 -6.49 -6.50 13.53
CA ARG A 173 -6.38 -7.72 14.35
C ARG A 173 -7.40 -8.78 13.93
N ARG A 174 -8.68 -8.40 13.84
CA ARG A 174 -9.74 -9.35 13.46
C ARG A 174 -9.54 -9.90 12.04
N LEU A 175 -9.13 -9.05 11.10
CA LEU A 175 -8.73 -9.48 9.76
C LEU A 175 -7.59 -10.51 9.81
N LEU A 176 -6.53 -10.25 10.59
CA LEU A 176 -5.39 -11.16 10.74
C LEU A 176 -5.75 -12.46 11.48
N ASP A 177 -6.81 -12.45 12.27
CA ASP A 177 -7.44 -13.63 12.87
C ASP A 177 -8.40 -14.37 11.90
N GLY A 178 -8.56 -13.87 10.67
CA GLY A 178 -9.30 -14.52 9.61
C GLY A 178 -10.72 -14.00 9.38
N GLU A 179 -11.15 -12.93 10.07
CA GLU A 179 -12.48 -12.34 9.88
C GLU A 179 -12.75 -12.04 8.39
N GLY A 180 -13.93 -12.46 7.92
CA GLY A 180 -14.39 -12.26 6.55
C GLY A 180 -14.95 -10.85 6.28
N GLY A 181 -15.46 -10.66 5.07
CA GLY A 181 -16.20 -9.45 4.67
C GLY A 181 -15.38 -8.42 3.88
N ALA A 182 -15.98 -7.25 3.65
CA ALA A 182 -15.50 -6.25 2.70
C ALA A 182 -14.05 -5.79 2.95
N VAL A 183 -13.66 -5.61 4.22
CA VAL A 183 -12.28 -5.24 4.59
C VAL A 183 -11.28 -6.31 4.14
N ARG A 184 -11.62 -7.58 4.36
CA ARG A 184 -10.77 -8.70 3.94
C ARG A 184 -10.61 -8.71 2.43
N GLU A 185 -11.71 -8.58 1.69
CA GLU A 185 -11.69 -8.57 0.23
C GLU A 185 -10.84 -7.43 -0.33
N ALA A 186 -10.98 -6.21 0.21
CA ALA A 186 -10.17 -5.06 -0.17
C ALA A 186 -8.68 -5.27 0.13
N VAL A 187 -8.34 -5.85 1.28
CA VAL A 187 -6.95 -6.18 1.64
C VAL A 187 -6.37 -7.26 0.73
N LEU A 188 -7.14 -8.30 0.40
CA LEU A 188 -6.71 -9.36 -0.51
C LEU A 188 -6.42 -8.82 -1.91
N LEU A 189 -7.30 -7.95 -2.43
CA LEU A 189 -7.14 -7.32 -3.74
C LEU A 189 -5.88 -6.44 -3.81
N ASN A 190 -5.68 -5.56 -2.83
CA ASN A 190 -4.50 -4.67 -2.81
C ASN A 190 -3.20 -5.45 -2.51
N SER A 191 -3.26 -6.50 -1.69
CA SER A 191 -2.13 -7.41 -1.48
C SER A 191 -1.77 -8.16 -2.77
N ALA A 192 -2.77 -8.61 -3.52
CA ALA A 192 -2.57 -9.23 -4.83
C ALA A 192 -1.88 -8.29 -5.80
N ALA A 193 -2.27 -7.01 -5.85
CA ALA A 193 -1.60 -6.02 -6.69
C ALA A 193 -0.11 -5.86 -6.36
N ALA A 194 0.24 -5.82 -5.07
CA ALA A 194 1.64 -5.78 -4.65
C ALA A 194 2.41 -7.06 -5.05
N LEU A 195 1.78 -8.22 -4.94
CA LEU A 195 2.37 -9.50 -5.37
C LEU A 195 2.52 -9.61 -6.89
N VAL A 196 1.57 -9.09 -7.66
CA VAL A 196 1.64 -9.02 -9.13
C VAL A 196 2.73 -8.06 -9.60
N ALA A 197 2.94 -6.95 -8.89
CA ALA A 197 4.06 -6.04 -9.15
C ALA A 197 5.40 -6.71 -8.83
N LEU A 198 5.48 -7.52 -7.76
CA LEU A 198 6.71 -8.21 -7.36
C LEU A 198 7.09 -9.36 -8.29
N ASP A 199 6.12 -10.19 -8.62
CA ASP A 199 6.31 -11.43 -9.36
C ASP A 199 5.25 -11.53 -10.46
N PRO A 200 5.48 -10.82 -11.58
CA PRO A 200 4.57 -10.78 -12.72
C PRO A 200 4.40 -12.17 -13.35
N GLY A 201 3.16 -12.63 -13.48
CA GLY A 201 2.83 -13.91 -14.12
C GLY A 201 2.40 -13.77 -15.58
N PRO A 202 2.16 -14.90 -16.28
CA PRO A 202 1.51 -14.90 -17.58
C PRO A 202 0.01 -14.55 -17.44
N GLY A 203 -0.64 -14.31 -18.58
CA GLY A 203 -2.08 -14.03 -18.65
C GLY A 203 -2.42 -12.56 -18.43
N THR A 204 -3.72 -12.28 -18.40
CA THR A 204 -4.30 -10.97 -18.18
C THR A 204 -4.02 -10.46 -16.75
N LEU A 205 -4.16 -9.14 -16.54
CA LEU A 205 -4.04 -8.55 -15.21
C LEU A 205 -5.05 -9.18 -14.22
N THR A 206 -6.29 -9.39 -14.66
CA THR A 206 -7.36 -10.00 -13.89
C THR A 206 -7.00 -11.42 -13.42
N GLU A 207 -6.50 -12.27 -14.32
CA GLU A 207 -6.08 -13.63 -13.96
C GLU A 207 -4.92 -13.63 -12.95
N GLN A 208 -3.95 -12.73 -13.13
CA GLN A 208 -2.84 -12.56 -12.20
C GLN A 208 -3.32 -12.08 -10.83
N LEU A 209 -4.23 -11.09 -10.77
CA LEU A 209 -4.81 -10.60 -9.53
C LEU A 209 -5.60 -11.71 -8.81
N ALA A 210 -6.47 -12.42 -9.52
CA ALA A 210 -7.23 -13.54 -8.95
C ALA A 210 -6.29 -14.61 -8.36
N ALA A 211 -5.24 -15.00 -9.09
CA ALA A 211 -4.26 -15.97 -8.60
C ALA A 211 -3.50 -15.47 -7.35
N LYS A 212 -3.05 -14.21 -7.33
CA LYS A 212 -2.34 -13.66 -6.17
C LYS A 212 -3.27 -13.35 -4.98
N MET A 213 -4.58 -13.14 -5.21
CA MET A 213 -5.57 -13.06 -4.13
C MET A 213 -5.67 -14.37 -3.35
N LEU A 214 -5.59 -15.53 -4.03
CA LEU A 214 -5.55 -16.84 -3.36
C LEU A 214 -4.29 -16.99 -2.48
N VAL A 215 -3.13 -16.49 -2.95
CA VAL A 215 -1.89 -16.46 -2.16
C VAL A 215 -2.05 -15.58 -0.93
N ALA A 216 -2.63 -14.39 -1.07
CA ALA A 216 -2.90 -13.48 0.04
C ALA A 216 -3.90 -14.10 1.05
N ALA A 217 -4.94 -14.78 0.56
CA ALA A 217 -5.92 -15.47 1.40
C ALA A 217 -5.26 -16.58 2.21
N GLY A 218 -4.45 -17.42 1.56
CA GLY A 218 -3.68 -18.47 2.25
C GLY A 218 -2.74 -17.91 3.33
N ALA A 219 -2.18 -16.71 3.15
CA ALA A 219 -1.36 -16.05 4.17
C ALA A 219 -2.17 -15.62 5.40
N ILE A 220 -3.41 -15.16 5.22
CA ILE A 220 -4.33 -14.84 6.31
C ILE A 220 -4.82 -16.13 6.99
N ASP A 221 -5.37 -17.07 6.21
CA ASP A 221 -6.05 -18.26 6.72
C ASP A 221 -5.11 -19.23 7.45
N SER A 222 -3.84 -19.29 7.05
CA SER A 222 -2.82 -20.08 7.75
C SER A 222 -2.26 -19.38 9.01
N GLY A 223 -2.69 -18.14 9.29
CA GLY A 223 -2.15 -17.26 10.33
C GLY A 223 -0.73 -16.75 10.03
N ALA A 224 -0.20 -16.95 8.83
CA ALA A 224 1.16 -16.52 8.47
C ALA A 224 1.29 -14.98 8.48
N ALA A 225 0.23 -14.26 8.09
CA ALA A 225 0.16 -12.80 8.15
C ALA A 225 0.21 -12.30 9.59
N LYS A 226 -0.58 -12.89 10.49
CA LYS A 226 -0.56 -12.60 11.93
C LYS A 226 0.82 -12.82 12.53
N ARG A 227 1.43 -13.99 12.28
CA ARG A 227 2.79 -14.29 12.74
C ARG A 227 3.84 -13.35 12.16
N ALA A 228 3.63 -12.79 10.96
CA ALA A 228 4.52 -11.79 10.41
C ALA A 228 4.44 -10.47 11.18
N LEU A 229 3.25 -10.03 11.59
CA LEU A 229 3.08 -8.89 12.48
C LEU A 229 3.75 -9.14 13.84
N GLU A 230 3.54 -10.31 14.45
CA GLU A 230 4.17 -10.66 15.73
C GLU A 230 5.70 -10.64 15.66
N ARG A 231 6.29 -11.22 14.60
CA ARG A 231 7.74 -11.14 14.36
C ARG A 231 8.23 -9.72 14.15
N TRP A 232 7.44 -8.89 13.45
CA TRP A 232 7.79 -7.50 13.22
C TRP A 232 7.80 -6.71 14.53
N VAL A 233 6.75 -6.85 15.36
CA VAL A 233 6.66 -6.24 16.70
C VAL A 233 7.84 -6.68 17.57
N ALA A 234 8.16 -7.97 17.60
CA ALA A 234 9.27 -8.49 18.41
C ALA A 234 10.65 -8.02 17.92
N ALA A 235 10.80 -7.71 16.63
CA ALA A 235 12.07 -7.25 16.06
C ALA A 235 12.25 -5.72 16.14
N SER A 236 11.15 -4.96 16.17
CA SER A 236 11.14 -3.49 16.19
C SER A 236 11.44 -2.90 17.57
#